data_AF-A0A2S3Y8H1-F1
#
_entry.id   AF-A0A2S3Y8H1-F1
#
_cell.length_a   1.000
_cell.length_b   1.000
_cell.length_c   1.000
_cell.angle_alpha   90.00
_cell.angle_beta   90.00
_cell.angle_gamma   90.00
#
_symmetry.space_group_name_H-M   'P 1'
#
loop_
_entity.id
_entity.type
_entity.pdbx_description
1 polymer ?
#
loop_
_entity_poly.entity_id
_entity_poly.type
_entity_poly.pdbx_seq_one_letter_code
_entity_poly.pdbx_strand_id
1 'polypeptide(L)'
;MTLDARAAARRPLHLALGGALVVATALIPSAESVAADQTSEVTVPYTCPFPSGTEQVDVEVKAVLPVTARTGETIRPQDVSVAVPLPRSALTQFTALEAATLSATAELTVRNTNGDHTADASWQQLEAPEVALPPQDEDEKGEGKDTDGVVLTATGEVPTVAFGTPGPATLAPAGLTLTLSSFTEDGAPTTPPHLTVVCAPADDEERPLARIAVRDGAGPATPAPDPSTPGEDPAEPTPPPVRPAPGLDPDAHRKIEDLTEARLEALDDENPGSCPIEIPPEWIMTTAETYAAGYANAVKLDGAAALGPAFMKVVLNKRYINDSCASTVDVTSEVEFEYEGKRQLPPTKATFLSYGFMPTTATMVLEQVGPPAVVQTHTVTNTPTYPEESTVTAQLSMRLYDVEVNGVPLDVGPNCRTERPFEQVLRGYGQSYPPAGYLVATGGNLTGYAHIPPFKGCGVGENLDPLFTSAISSVGRKADNYTKMTQAPLCVATNPDGPDCPPKVPKPQK
;
A
#
# COMPACT_ATOMS: atom_id res chain seq x y z
N MET A 1 37.38 74.55 14.17
CA MET A 1 38.00 74.49 12.82
C MET A 1 39.49 74.73 12.99
N THR A 2 40.28 73.67 12.94
CA THR A 2 41.41 73.45 12.02
C THR A 2 42.17 72.26 12.59
N LEU A 3 41.96 71.13 11.91
CA LEU A 3 42.69 69.89 12.12
C LEU A 3 44.15 70.14 11.79
N ASP A 4 45.01 69.63 12.64
CA ASP A 4 46.42 69.49 12.35
C ASP A 4 46.84 68.06 12.71
N ALA A 5 47.95 67.64 12.10
CA ALA A 5 48.70 66.43 12.38
C ALA A 5 48.17 65.09 11.80
N ARG A 6 49.00 64.20 11.25
CA ARG A 6 50.46 64.17 11.16
C ARG A 6 50.89 63.11 10.15
N ALA A 7 52.01 63.41 9.50
CA ALA A 7 52.84 62.46 8.80
C ALA A 7 53.58 61.50 9.76
N ALA A 8 54.19 60.50 9.13
CA ALA A 8 55.50 59.93 9.41
C ALA A 8 55.53 58.46 9.86
N ALA A 9 56.14 57.69 8.96
CA ALA A 9 56.70 56.37 9.19
C ALA A 9 57.72 56.35 10.34
N ARG A 10 57.79 55.22 11.05
CA ARG A 10 59.04 54.60 11.54
C ARG A 10 58.78 53.20 12.13
N ARG A 11 59.69 52.29 11.74
CA ARG A 11 59.94 50.89 12.15
C ARG A 11 60.27 50.74 13.67
N PRO A 12 60.79 49.59 14.14
CA PRO A 12 60.18 48.27 14.36
C PRO A 12 60.36 47.84 15.85
N LEU A 13 59.70 46.78 16.32
CA LEU A 13 60.37 45.70 17.08
C LEU A 13 59.41 44.58 17.55
N HIS A 14 59.87 43.34 17.31
CA HIS A 14 59.65 42.06 17.99
C HIS A 14 58.31 41.76 18.68
N LEU A 15 57.63 40.68 18.26
CA LEU A 15 57.57 39.42 19.01
C LEU A 15 56.68 38.36 18.31
N ALA A 16 57.23 37.14 18.27
CA ALA A 16 56.59 35.83 18.42
C ALA A 16 55.29 35.46 17.66
N LEU A 17 55.44 34.40 16.85
CA LEU A 17 54.56 33.22 16.73
C LEU A 17 53.04 33.42 16.63
N GLY A 18 52.50 33.13 15.45
CA GLY A 18 51.09 32.82 15.24
C GLY A 18 50.87 32.27 13.84
N GLY A 19 50.83 30.95 13.71
CA GLY A 19 50.37 30.29 12.49
C GLY A 19 48.89 30.56 12.28
N ALA A 20 48.53 30.95 11.06
CA ALA A 20 47.16 30.98 10.54
C ALA A 20 47.25 30.52 9.08
N LEU A 21 47.08 29.23 8.84
CA LEU A 21 45.84 28.64 8.34
C LEU A 21 45.38 29.33 7.04
N VAL A 22 45.91 28.83 5.92
CA VAL A 22 45.41 29.13 4.57
C VAL A 22 44.04 28.48 4.46
N VAL A 23 42.99 29.30 4.49
CA VAL A 23 41.63 28.88 4.13
C VAL A 23 41.61 28.72 2.61
N ALA A 24 41.87 27.50 2.15
CA ALA A 24 41.48 27.07 0.82
C ALA A 24 39.97 26.78 0.86
N THR A 25 39.17 27.71 0.34
CA THR A 25 37.76 27.48 0.03
C THR A 25 37.68 26.45 -1.09
N ALA A 26 37.58 25.17 -0.72
CA ALA A 26 37.13 24.13 -1.63
C ALA A 26 35.64 24.37 -1.91
N LEU A 27 35.33 24.77 -3.14
CA LEU A 27 33.98 24.68 -3.70
C LEU A 27 33.64 23.19 -3.77
N ILE A 28 32.93 22.68 -2.77
CA ILE A 28 32.26 21.39 -2.86
C ILE A 28 31.00 21.63 -3.70
N PRO A 29 30.82 21.00 -4.86
CA PRO A 29 29.52 20.94 -5.48
C PRO A 29 28.63 20.09 -4.57
N SER A 30 27.81 20.75 -3.74
CA SER A 30 26.67 20.12 -3.09
C SER A 30 25.59 19.91 -4.16
N ALA A 31 25.77 18.86 -4.97
CA ALA A 31 24.66 18.24 -5.64
C ALA A 31 23.83 17.57 -4.53
N GLU A 32 22.65 18.12 -4.23
CA GLU A 32 21.62 17.33 -3.60
C GLU A 32 21.33 16.17 -4.55
N SER A 33 21.90 15.00 -4.25
CA SER A 33 21.62 13.79 -5.00
C SER A 33 20.16 13.43 -4.73
N VAL A 34 19.27 13.89 -5.60
CA VAL A 34 18.10 13.10 -6.00
C VAL A 34 18.61 11.67 -6.20
N ALA A 35 17.98 10.67 -5.56
CA ALA A 35 18.29 9.28 -5.86
C ALA A 35 18.12 9.11 -7.38
N ALA A 36 19.22 8.99 -8.11
CA ALA A 36 19.15 8.82 -9.55
C ALA A 36 18.68 7.38 -9.79
N ASP A 37 17.52 7.22 -10.41
CA ASP A 37 17.09 5.92 -10.89
C ASP A 37 18.04 5.47 -12.01
N GLN A 38 18.44 4.21 -11.96
CA GLN A 38 19.27 3.55 -12.96
C GLN A 38 18.46 2.44 -13.61
N THR A 39 18.51 2.36 -14.93
CA THR A 39 18.10 1.16 -15.65
C THR A 39 19.18 0.11 -15.45
N SER A 40 18.83 -0.96 -14.75
CA SER A 40 19.69 -2.09 -14.43
C SER A 40 19.34 -3.27 -15.32
N GLU A 41 20.37 -3.95 -15.82
CA GLU A 41 20.25 -5.09 -16.72
C GLU A 41 21.32 -6.12 -16.37
N VAL A 42 20.94 -7.40 -16.31
CA VAL A 42 21.86 -8.51 -16.09
C VAL A 42 21.43 -9.73 -16.91
N THR A 43 22.40 -10.43 -17.49
CA THR A 43 22.18 -11.71 -18.15
C THR A 43 22.68 -12.83 -17.25
N VAL A 44 21.82 -13.81 -16.98
CA VAL A 44 22.12 -14.96 -16.12
C VAL A 44 21.88 -16.25 -16.91
N PRO A 45 22.89 -17.12 -17.09
CA PRO A 45 22.71 -18.45 -17.65
C PRO A 45 21.91 -19.32 -16.67
N TYR A 46 20.81 -19.90 -17.15
CA TYR A 46 19.98 -20.85 -16.44
C TYR A 46 20.02 -22.22 -17.11
N THR A 47 19.98 -23.26 -16.30
CA THR A 47 19.75 -24.64 -16.70
C THR A 47 18.27 -24.98 -16.49
N CYS A 48 17.55 -25.23 -17.58
CA CYS A 48 16.12 -25.50 -17.61
C CYS A 48 15.84 -26.95 -18.06
N PRO A 49 15.25 -27.81 -17.20
CA PRO A 49 14.95 -29.19 -17.53
C PRO A 49 13.65 -29.29 -18.35
N PHE A 50 13.76 -29.28 -19.68
CA PHE A 50 12.62 -29.55 -20.55
C PHE A 50 12.42 -31.07 -20.75
N PRO A 51 11.20 -31.51 -21.09
CA PRO A 51 10.93 -32.89 -21.51
C PRO A 51 11.83 -33.37 -22.66
N SER A 52 12.23 -32.49 -23.59
CA SER A 52 13.15 -32.82 -24.69
C SER A 52 14.62 -32.95 -24.27
N GLY A 53 14.99 -32.44 -23.10
CA GLY A 53 16.35 -32.38 -22.62
C GLY A 53 16.59 -31.20 -21.68
N THR A 54 17.74 -31.21 -21.02
CA THR A 54 18.16 -30.04 -20.23
C THR A 54 18.79 -29.02 -21.17
N GLU A 55 18.27 -27.80 -21.16
CA GLU A 55 18.73 -26.68 -21.99
C GLU A 55 19.39 -25.61 -21.13
N GLN A 56 20.41 -24.97 -21.68
CA GLN A 56 21.03 -23.79 -21.08
C GLN A 56 20.53 -22.55 -21.81
N VAL A 57 19.96 -21.60 -21.07
CA VAL A 57 19.35 -20.37 -21.63
C VAL A 57 19.90 -19.15 -20.91
N ASP A 58 20.31 -18.14 -21.68
CA ASP A 58 20.82 -16.87 -21.14
C ASP A 58 19.65 -15.92 -20.89
N VAL A 59 19.14 -15.90 -19.66
CA VAL A 59 17.98 -15.09 -19.27
C VAL A 59 18.42 -13.67 -18.99
N GLU A 60 17.80 -12.71 -19.66
CA GLU A 60 18.05 -11.28 -19.46
C GLU A 60 16.99 -10.72 -18.50
N VAL A 61 17.44 -10.10 -17.40
CA VAL A 61 16.59 -9.46 -16.41
C VAL A 61 16.86 -7.97 -16.42
N LYS A 62 15.80 -7.17 -16.58
CA LYS A 62 15.80 -5.71 -16.60
C LYS A 62 14.89 -5.15 -15.53
N ALA A 63 15.32 -4.07 -14.88
CA ALA A 63 14.49 -3.27 -13.98
C ALA A 63 15.09 -1.86 -13.81
N VAL A 64 14.24 -0.87 -13.54
CA VAL A 64 14.64 0.46 -13.10
C VAL A 64 14.63 0.50 -11.57
N LEU A 65 15.80 0.79 -10.99
CA LEU A 65 16.08 0.75 -9.55
C LEU A 65 16.92 1.96 -9.14
N PRO A 66 16.85 2.47 -7.91
CA PRO A 66 17.67 3.60 -7.47
C PRO A 66 19.13 3.19 -7.24
N VAL A 67 20.07 4.11 -7.46
CA VAL A 67 21.49 3.93 -7.07
C VAL A 67 21.71 4.04 -5.55
N THR A 68 20.84 4.77 -4.87
CA THR A 68 20.94 5.07 -3.43
C THR A 68 19.56 5.04 -2.79
N ALA A 69 19.48 4.54 -1.57
CA ALA A 69 18.27 4.58 -0.75
C ALA A 69 18.62 4.92 0.71
N ARG A 70 17.64 5.30 1.51
CA ARG A 70 17.78 5.45 2.96
C ARG A 70 17.39 4.15 3.65
N THR A 71 17.92 3.97 4.85
CA THR A 71 17.53 2.85 5.72
C THR A 71 16.02 2.90 5.94
N GLY A 72 15.33 1.79 5.64
CA GLY A 72 13.88 1.67 5.73
C GLY A 72 13.09 2.33 4.60
N GLU A 73 13.75 2.93 3.60
CA GLU A 73 13.09 3.45 2.41
C GLU A 73 12.58 2.31 1.51
N THR A 74 11.32 2.40 1.11
CA THR A 74 10.68 1.43 0.23
C THR A 74 11.09 1.70 -1.22
N ILE A 75 11.81 0.76 -1.82
CA ILE A 75 12.21 0.77 -3.22
C ILE A 75 11.22 -0.08 -4.02
N ARG A 76 10.62 0.49 -5.05
CA ARG A 76 9.80 -0.25 -6.03
C ARG A 76 10.60 -0.41 -7.33
N PRO A 77 10.99 -1.63 -7.72
CA PRO A 77 11.52 -1.85 -9.07
C PRO A 77 10.45 -1.49 -10.11
N GLN A 78 10.82 -0.67 -11.09
CA GLN A 78 9.95 -0.27 -12.21
C GLN A 78 10.42 -0.94 -13.50
N ASP A 79 9.58 -0.93 -14.54
CA ASP A 79 9.89 -1.46 -15.88
C ASP A 79 10.55 -2.85 -15.86
N VAL A 80 10.00 -3.75 -15.03
CA VAL A 80 10.54 -5.10 -14.88
C VAL A 80 10.25 -5.95 -16.11
N SER A 81 11.31 -6.56 -16.65
CA SER A 81 11.25 -7.47 -17.78
C SER A 81 12.20 -8.65 -17.57
N VAL A 82 11.71 -9.86 -17.84
CA VAL A 82 12.48 -11.10 -17.85
C VAL A 82 12.36 -11.71 -19.24
N ALA A 83 13.41 -11.60 -20.04
CA ALA A 83 13.46 -12.14 -21.39
C ALA A 83 14.16 -13.51 -21.40
N VAL A 84 13.43 -14.53 -21.81
CA VAL A 84 13.88 -15.93 -21.83
C VAL A 84 14.01 -16.39 -23.28
N PRO A 85 15.23 -16.55 -23.81
CA PRO A 85 15.45 -17.16 -25.11
C PRO A 85 15.26 -18.68 -25.01
N LEU A 86 14.30 -19.23 -25.75
CA LEU A 86 14.07 -20.67 -25.87
C LEU A 86 14.70 -21.20 -27.16
N PRO A 87 15.67 -22.13 -27.07
CA PRO A 87 16.28 -22.73 -28.26
C PRO A 87 15.28 -23.64 -28.98
N ARG A 88 15.51 -23.88 -30.27
CA ARG A 88 14.62 -24.71 -31.11
C ARG A 88 14.40 -26.12 -30.54
N SER A 89 15.42 -26.69 -29.88
CA SER A 89 15.35 -27.98 -29.18
C SER A 89 14.33 -27.99 -28.02
N ALA A 90 14.20 -26.88 -27.27
CA ALA A 90 13.16 -26.71 -26.24
C ALA A 90 11.75 -26.60 -26.85
N LEU A 91 11.63 -26.14 -28.10
CA LEU A 91 10.36 -25.92 -28.79
C LEU A 91 9.79 -27.19 -29.44
N THR A 92 10.64 -28.20 -29.70
CA THR A 92 10.26 -29.45 -30.39
C THR A 92 9.00 -30.10 -29.81
N GLN A 93 8.88 -30.14 -28.50
CA GLN A 93 7.72 -30.71 -27.81
C GLN A 93 6.40 -29.98 -28.10
N PHE A 94 6.43 -28.65 -28.22
CA PHE A 94 5.23 -27.86 -28.52
C PHE A 94 4.85 -28.00 -29.99
N THR A 95 5.84 -28.05 -30.87
CA THR A 95 5.58 -28.34 -32.29
C THR A 95 5.00 -29.75 -32.51
N ALA A 96 5.41 -30.74 -31.71
CA ALA A 96 4.81 -32.09 -31.72
C ALA A 96 3.37 -32.13 -31.18
N LEU A 97 2.93 -31.09 -30.45
CA LEU A 97 1.56 -30.88 -30.00
C LEU A 97 0.75 -29.99 -30.96
N GLU A 98 1.29 -29.71 -32.16
CA GLU A 98 0.66 -28.82 -33.15
C GLU A 98 0.43 -27.38 -32.60
N ALA A 99 1.26 -26.94 -31.66
CA ALA A 99 1.21 -25.57 -31.17
C ALA A 99 1.71 -24.58 -32.24
N ALA A 100 0.94 -23.52 -32.46
CA ALA A 100 1.28 -22.38 -33.32
C ALA A 100 1.80 -21.18 -32.51
N THR A 101 1.31 -20.96 -31.29
CA THR A 101 1.76 -19.88 -30.40
C THR A 101 2.11 -20.40 -29.01
N LEU A 102 2.98 -19.65 -28.33
CA LEU A 102 3.41 -19.91 -26.96
C LEU A 102 3.35 -18.61 -26.15
N SER A 103 2.76 -18.67 -24.97
CA SER A 103 2.84 -17.60 -23.95
C SER A 103 3.49 -18.15 -22.68
N ALA A 104 3.88 -17.27 -21.76
CA ALA A 104 4.45 -17.70 -20.49
C ALA A 104 4.02 -16.85 -19.31
N THR A 105 4.01 -17.48 -18.15
CA THR A 105 4.09 -16.78 -16.86
C THR A 105 5.41 -17.15 -16.21
N ALA A 106 6.23 -16.14 -15.87
CA ALA A 106 7.49 -16.30 -15.18
C ALA A 106 7.34 -15.93 -13.69
N GLU A 107 7.99 -16.71 -12.83
CA GLU A 107 8.24 -16.41 -11.43
C GLU A 107 9.76 -16.36 -11.22
N LEU A 108 10.28 -15.18 -10.91
CA LEU A 108 11.70 -14.96 -10.64
C LEU A 108 11.94 -14.73 -9.15
N THR A 109 12.77 -15.56 -8.54
CA THR A 109 13.30 -15.30 -7.19
C THR A 109 14.48 -14.35 -7.31
N VAL A 110 14.46 -13.26 -6.56
CA VAL A 110 15.54 -12.28 -6.48
C VAL A 110 16.08 -12.25 -5.06
N ARG A 111 17.36 -12.61 -4.90
CA ARG A 111 18.07 -12.54 -3.64
C ARG A 111 18.50 -11.11 -3.36
N ASN A 112 18.03 -10.58 -2.24
CA ASN A 112 18.43 -9.29 -1.71
C ASN A 112 19.47 -9.51 -0.63
N THR A 113 20.62 -8.84 -0.73
CA THR A 113 21.65 -8.87 0.33
C THR A 113 21.91 -7.47 0.86
N ASN A 114 22.16 -7.35 2.16
CA ASN A 114 22.61 -6.11 2.81
C ASN A 114 23.53 -6.48 3.98
N GLY A 115 24.84 -6.22 3.82
CA GLY A 115 25.85 -6.70 4.76
C GLY A 115 25.78 -8.23 4.89
N ASP A 116 25.59 -8.71 6.13
CA ASP A 116 25.47 -10.14 6.44
C ASP A 116 24.03 -10.68 6.33
N HIS A 117 23.06 -9.83 5.98
CA HIS A 117 21.66 -10.21 5.85
C HIS A 117 21.33 -10.57 4.40
N THR A 118 20.59 -11.66 4.21
CA THR A 118 20.06 -12.08 2.92
C THR A 118 18.57 -12.40 3.03
N ALA A 119 17.80 -12.05 2.00
CA ALA A 119 16.37 -12.33 1.91
C ALA A 119 15.95 -12.48 0.44
N ASP A 120 15.17 -13.50 0.13
CA ASP A 120 14.68 -13.71 -1.24
C ASP A 120 13.31 -13.02 -1.42
N ALA A 121 13.15 -12.26 -2.50
CA ALA A 121 11.90 -11.71 -2.97
C ALA A 121 11.38 -12.54 -4.15
N SER A 122 10.08 -12.80 -4.21
CA SER A 122 9.47 -13.48 -5.36
C SER A 122 8.77 -12.48 -6.27
N TRP A 123 9.24 -12.37 -7.51
CA TRP A 123 8.63 -11.61 -8.59
C TRP A 123 7.72 -12.54 -9.37
N GLN A 124 6.45 -12.61 -8.94
CA GLN A 124 5.45 -13.52 -9.48
C GLN A 124 4.60 -12.86 -10.56
N GLN A 125 3.89 -13.68 -11.34
CA GLN A 125 2.90 -13.24 -12.32
C GLN A 125 3.48 -12.29 -13.39
N LEU A 126 4.74 -12.49 -13.78
CA LEU A 126 5.31 -11.81 -14.94
C LEU A 126 4.76 -12.49 -16.20
N GLU A 127 4.00 -11.77 -17.02
CA GLU A 127 3.30 -12.35 -18.17
C GLU A 127 4.05 -12.01 -19.47
N ALA A 128 4.32 -13.04 -20.27
CA ALA A 128 4.79 -12.93 -21.64
C ALA A 128 3.60 -13.19 -22.59
N PRO A 129 3.27 -12.25 -23.49
CA PRO A 129 2.20 -12.45 -24.46
C PRO A 129 2.49 -13.60 -25.42
N GLU A 130 1.47 -14.04 -26.17
CA GLU A 130 1.63 -15.09 -27.17
C GLU A 130 2.61 -14.69 -28.28
N VAL A 131 3.58 -15.57 -28.55
CA VAL A 131 4.57 -15.45 -29.63
C VAL A 131 4.41 -16.63 -30.57
N ALA A 132 4.47 -16.37 -31.88
CA ALA A 132 4.40 -17.41 -32.90
C ALA A 132 5.63 -18.32 -32.87
N LEU A 133 5.40 -19.63 -32.97
CA LEU A 133 6.46 -20.62 -33.09
C LEU A 133 6.95 -20.71 -34.55
N PRO A 134 8.26 -20.89 -34.77
CA PRO A 134 8.80 -21.05 -36.12
C PRO A 134 8.30 -22.35 -36.78
N PRO A 135 8.00 -22.35 -38.09
CA PRO A 135 7.55 -23.53 -38.81
C PRO A 135 8.63 -24.64 -38.84
N GLN A 136 8.18 -25.90 -38.96
CA GLN A 136 9.06 -27.08 -38.95
C GLN A 136 9.85 -27.29 -40.26
N ASP A 137 9.43 -26.68 -41.37
CA ASP A 137 9.84 -27.10 -42.73
C ASP A 137 10.86 -26.18 -43.44
N GLU A 138 11.52 -25.25 -42.76
CA GLU A 138 12.56 -24.44 -43.43
C GLU A 138 13.90 -25.17 -43.46
N ASP A 139 14.14 -25.81 -44.62
CA ASP A 139 15.38 -26.48 -44.99
C ASP A 139 16.63 -25.60 -44.78
N GLU A 140 17.56 -26.21 -44.06
CA GLU A 140 18.93 -25.86 -43.71
C GLU A 140 19.80 -25.47 -44.93
N LYS A 141 19.59 -24.29 -45.53
CA LYS A 141 20.47 -23.72 -46.57
C LYS A 141 20.65 -22.21 -46.45
N GLY A 142 21.24 -21.78 -45.34
CA GLY A 142 21.84 -20.47 -45.20
C GLY A 142 23.01 -20.53 -44.23
N GLU A 143 24.24 -20.46 -44.73
CA GLU A 143 25.42 -20.27 -43.88
C GLU A 143 25.30 -18.93 -43.14
N GLY A 144 24.98 -18.95 -41.84
CA GLY A 144 25.12 -17.77 -40.99
C GLY A 144 24.26 -17.74 -39.72
N LYS A 145 24.84 -18.22 -38.61
CA LYS A 145 24.52 -17.91 -37.19
C LYS A 145 23.23 -18.49 -36.58
N ASP A 146 23.42 -19.08 -35.40
CA ASP A 146 22.45 -19.69 -34.48
C ASP A 146 21.30 -18.76 -34.04
N THR A 147 20.21 -18.59 -34.82
CA THR A 147 19.08 -17.69 -34.44
C THR A 147 17.67 -18.18 -34.80
N ASP A 148 17.33 -19.45 -34.57
CA ASP A 148 15.96 -19.96 -34.81
C ASP A 148 15.21 -20.39 -33.51
N GLY A 149 15.46 -19.68 -32.42
CA GLY A 149 14.68 -19.79 -31.17
C GLY A 149 13.56 -18.74 -31.09
N VAL A 150 12.78 -18.77 -30.02
CA VAL A 150 11.83 -17.68 -29.68
C VAL A 150 12.26 -17.03 -28.37
N VAL A 151 12.03 -15.73 -28.21
CA VAL A 151 12.26 -15.04 -26.94
C VAL A 151 10.92 -14.72 -26.31
N LEU A 152 10.71 -15.21 -25.09
CA LEU A 152 9.52 -14.89 -24.30
C LEU A 152 9.89 -13.79 -23.30
N THR A 153 9.33 -12.60 -23.49
CA THR A 153 9.57 -11.45 -22.62
C THR A 153 8.42 -11.28 -21.65
N ALA A 154 8.64 -11.69 -20.40
CA ALA A 154 7.66 -11.60 -19.33
C ALA A 154 7.79 -10.26 -18.60
N THR A 155 6.68 -9.55 -18.43
CA THR A 155 6.62 -8.24 -17.74
C THR A 155 5.53 -8.22 -16.70
N GLY A 156 5.64 -7.37 -15.68
CA GLY A 156 4.63 -7.25 -14.63
C GLY A 156 5.07 -6.37 -13.47
N GLU A 157 4.13 -6.09 -12.56
CA GLU A 157 4.44 -5.40 -11.31
C GLU A 157 5.09 -6.38 -10.33
N VAL A 158 6.14 -5.92 -9.63
CA VAL A 158 6.88 -6.74 -8.65
C VAL A 158 6.81 -6.12 -7.25
N PRO A 159 6.99 -6.93 -6.18
CA PRO A 159 6.99 -6.42 -4.82
C PRO A 159 8.08 -5.37 -4.59
N THR A 160 7.83 -4.49 -3.62
CA THR A 160 8.82 -3.53 -3.14
C THR A 160 9.83 -4.18 -2.21
N VAL A 161 11.03 -3.60 -2.12
CA VAL A 161 12.09 -4.01 -1.20
C VAL A 161 12.52 -2.83 -0.32
N ALA A 162 12.88 -3.09 0.93
CA ALA A 162 13.48 -2.10 1.81
C ALA A 162 14.67 -2.70 2.53
N PHE A 163 15.67 -1.87 2.81
CA PHE A 163 16.90 -2.30 3.48
C PHE A 163 16.98 -1.68 4.87
N GLY A 164 17.06 -2.54 5.89
CA GLY A 164 17.02 -2.14 7.30
C GLY A 164 18.36 -1.73 7.91
N THR A 165 19.46 -1.91 7.17
CA THR A 165 20.82 -1.60 7.64
C THR A 165 21.51 -0.67 6.64
N PRO A 166 22.21 0.37 7.11
CA PRO A 166 23.07 1.18 6.25
C PRO A 166 24.21 0.32 5.68
N GLY A 167 24.56 0.55 4.42
CA GLY A 167 25.61 -0.21 3.75
C GLY A 167 25.28 -0.56 2.30
N PRO A 168 26.19 -1.29 1.62
CA PRO A 168 25.92 -1.79 0.28
C PRO A 168 24.84 -2.87 0.32
N ALA A 169 23.85 -2.72 -0.54
CA ALA A 169 22.84 -3.73 -0.80
C ALA A 169 22.92 -4.23 -2.25
N THR A 170 22.62 -5.51 -2.48
CA THR A 170 22.54 -6.09 -3.83
C THR A 170 21.20 -6.76 -4.06
N LEU A 171 20.73 -6.73 -5.30
CA LEU A 171 19.61 -7.54 -5.79
C LEU A 171 20.17 -8.47 -6.87
N ALA A 172 20.07 -9.78 -6.72
CA ALA A 172 20.59 -10.76 -7.65
C ALA A 172 19.51 -11.79 -8.04
N PRO A 173 19.25 -12.01 -9.34
CA PRO A 173 18.39 -13.11 -9.78
C PRO A 173 18.91 -14.47 -9.29
N ALA A 174 18.02 -15.32 -8.80
CA ALA A 174 18.34 -16.62 -8.23
C ALA A 174 17.57 -17.75 -8.92
N GLY A 175 16.39 -18.14 -8.43
CA GLY A 175 15.57 -19.20 -9.06
C GLY A 175 14.62 -18.64 -10.11
N LEU A 176 14.31 -19.42 -11.15
CA LEU A 176 13.33 -19.05 -12.18
C LEU A 176 12.38 -20.22 -12.45
N THR A 177 11.08 -19.97 -12.36
CA THR A 177 10.05 -20.93 -12.79
C THR A 177 9.25 -20.37 -13.95
N LEU A 178 9.07 -21.16 -15.00
CA LEU A 178 8.31 -20.81 -16.19
C LEU A 178 7.09 -21.71 -16.29
N THR A 179 5.91 -21.12 -16.48
CA THR A 179 4.70 -21.84 -16.89
C THR A 179 4.38 -21.43 -18.32
N LEU A 180 4.64 -22.35 -19.25
CA LEU A 180 4.45 -22.15 -20.69
C LEU A 180 3.05 -22.63 -21.07
N SER A 181 2.30 -21.82 -21.83
CA SER A 181 0.97 -22.17 -22.33
C SER A 181 0.99 -22.18 -23.86
N SER A 182 0.56 -23.29 -24.46
CA SER A 182 0.65 -23.52 -25.91
C SER A 182 -0.73 -23.63 -26.57
N PHE A 183 -0.90 -22.95 -27.70
CA PHE A 183 -2.15 -22.87 -28.45
C PHE A 183 -1.96 -23.29 -29.91
N THR A 184 -2.98 -23.90 -30.50
CA THR A 184 -3.02 -24.28 -31.93
C THR A 184 -3.28 -23.07 -32.82
N GLU A 185 -3.19 -23.25 -34.15
CA GLU A 185 -3.45 -22.17 -35.13
C GLU A 185 -4.86 -21.55 -34.99
N ASP A 186 -5.85 -22.34 -34.60
CA ASP A 186 -7.23 -21.89 -34.33
C ASP A 186 -7.39 -21.17 -32.97
N GLY A 187 -6.30 -21.02 -32.20
CA GLY A 187 -6.28 -20.37 -30.88
C GLY A 187 -6.77 -21.27 -29.72
N ALA A 188 -6.97 -22.57 -29.97
CA ALA A 188 -7.38 -23.51 -28.92
C ALA A 188 -6.16 -23.99 -28.11
N PRO A 189 -6.27 -24.19 -26.78
CA PRO A 189 -5.18 -24.79 -26.00
C PRO A 189 -4.84 -26.20 -26.50
N THR A 190 -3.55 -26.49 -26.58
CA THR A 190 -3.03 -27.85 -26.85
C THR A 190 -3.35 -28.82 -25.70
N THR A 191 -3.11 -30.12 -25.89
CA THR A 191 -3.28 -31.13 -24.82
C THR A 191 -1.96 -31.88 -24.58
N PRO A 192 -1.30 -31.69 -23.42
CA PRO A 192 -1.68 -30.82 -22.30
C PRO A 192 -1.55 -29.32 -22.62
N PRO A 193 -2.32 -28.44 -21.96
CA PRO A 193 -2.37 -27.01 -22.29
C PRO A 193 -1.20 -26.20 -21.71
N HIS A 194 -0.50 -26.74 -20.70
CA HIS A 194 0.58 -26.04 -20.01
C HIS A 194 1.77 -26.97 -19.72
N LEU A 195 2.97 -26.40 -19.67
CA LEU A 195 4.20 -27.03 -19.22
C LEU A 195 4.89 -26.13 -18.20
N THR A 196 5.15 -26.65 -17.00
CA THR A 196 5.94 -25.95 -15.98
C THR A 196 7.39 -26.44 -15.99
N VAL A 197 8.33 -25.50 -16.03
CA VAL A 197 9.78 -25.73 -16.06
C VAL A 197 10.43 -24.95 -14.92
N VAL A 198 11.14 -25.64 -14.04
CA VAL A 198 11.87 -25.03 -12.92
C VAL A 198 13.34 -24.96 -13.30
N CYS A 199 13.83 -23.75 -13.57
CA CYS A 199 15.19 -23.47 -13.97
C CYS A 199 16.05 -23.06 -12.76
N ALA A 200 17.33 -23.44 -12.78
CA ALA A 200 18.33 -23.04 -11.79
C ALA A 200 19.50 -22.33 -12.48
N PRO A 201 20.21 -21.40 -11.82
CA PRO A 201 21.44 -20.83 -12.36
C PRO A 201 22.42 -21.93 -12.78
N ALA A 202 23.09 -21.75 -13.93
CA ALA A 202 24.00 -22.74 -14.48
C ALA A 202 25.32 -22.85 -13.69
N ASP A 203 25.64 -21.82 -12.90
CA ASP A 203 26.80 -21.75 -12.04
C ASP A 203 26.46 -21.04 -10.72
N ASP A 204 27.36 -21.16 -9.74
CA ASP A 204 27.23 -20.49 -8.44
C ASP A 204 27.71 -19.02 -8.47
N GLU A 205 27.93 -18.44 -9.66
CA GLU A 205 28.36 -17.04 -9.79
C GLU A 205 27.18 -16.10 -9.56
N GLU A 206 27.23 -15.34 -8.47
CA GLU A 206 26.20 -14.33 -8.19
C GLU A 206 26.38 -13.11 -9.11
N ARG A 207 25.40 -12.91 -9.99
CA ARG A 207 25.35 -11.77 -10.93
C ARG A 207 24.28 -10.78 -10.46
N PRO A 208 24.64 -9.72 -9.72
CA PRO A 208 23.65 -8.78 -9.21
C PRO A 208 23.05 -7.95 -10.34
N LEU A 209 21.72 -7.89 -10.38
CA LEU A 209 20.95 -6.94 -11.19
C LEU A 209 21.25 -5.50 -10.78
N ALA A 210 21.25 -5.21 -9.48
CA ALA A 210 21.53 -3.87 -8.99
C ALA A 210 22.38 -3.87 -7.72
N ARG A 211 23.12 -2.78 -7.53
CA ARG A 211 23.80 -2.44 -6.27
C ARG A 211 23.26 -1.09 -5.80
N ILE A 212 22.80 -1.05 -4.56
CA ILE A 212 22.14 0.12 -3.97
C ILE A 212 22.92 0.54 -2.73
N ALA A 213 23.32 1.81 -2.66
CA ALA A 213 23.96 2.35 -1.47
C ALA A 213 22.91 2.80 -0.45
N VAL A 214 22.77 2.05 0.66
CA VAL A 214 21.81 2.34 1.72
C VAL A 214 22.44 3.28 2.74
N ARG A 215 21.88 4.47 2.90
CA ARG A 215 22.37 5.52 3.81
C ARG A 215 21.66 5.48 5.16
N ASP A 216 22.34 5.92 6.21
CA ASP A 216 21.75 6.13 7.52
C ASP A 216 20.60 7.15 7.47
N GLY A 217 19.48 6.81 8.11
CA GLY A 217 18.30 7.70 8.19
C GLY A 217 18.46 8.87 9.16
N ALA A 218 19.56 8.94 9.92
CA ALA A 218 19.81 9.98 10.91
C ALA A 218 20.73 11.09 10.37
N GLY A 219 20.16 12.02 9.60
CA GLY A 219 20.78 13.31 9.25
C GLY A 219 20.00 14.48 9.89
N PRO A 220 20.66 15.59 10.26
CA PRO A 220 20.07 16.66 11.07
C PRO A 220 18.95 17.41 10.32
N ALA A 221 17.89 17.74 11.06
CA ALA A 221 16.76 18.51 10.57
C ALA A 221 17.13 19.99 10.33
N THR A 222 16.91 20.52 9.11
CA THR A 222 16.59 21.93 8.84
C THR A 222 15.98 22.07 7.41
N PRO A 223 15.37 23.21 7.04
CA PRO A 223 13.93 23.43 6.86
C PRO A 223 13.48 23.50 5.38
N ALA A 224 12.15 23.56 5.19
CA ALA A 224 11.45 23.58 3.89
C ALA A 224 11.85 24.74 2.95
N PRO A 225 11.79 24.56 1.62
CA PRO A 225 11.87 25.65 0.65
C PRO A 225 10.47 26.14 0.18
N ASP A 226 10.37 27.45 -0.03
CA ASP A 226 9.25 28.16 -0.65
C ASP A 226 9.30 28.12 -2.21
N PRO A 227 8.18 28.42 -2.90
CA PRO A 227 7.92 28.04 -4.29
C PRO A 227 8.30 29.12 -5.32
N SER A 228 8.67 28.72 -6.56
CA SER A 228 8.48 29.53 -7.79
C SER A 228 8.83 28.79 -9.12
N THR A 229 7.79 28.56 -9.96
CA THR A 229 7.69 28.69 -11.45
C THR A 229 8.47 27.77 -12.44
N PRO A 230 8.08 27.65 -13.75
CA PRO A 230 6.81 27.17 -14.35
C PRO A 230 7.00 26.29 -15.64
N GLY A 231 5.91 25.68 -16.17
CA GLY A 231 5.77 25.12 -17.53
C GLY A 231 5.70 23.58 -17.57
N GLU A 232 4.96 22.91 -18.46
CA GLU A 232 4.16 23.29 -19.64
C GLU A 232 3.29 22.05 -20.02
N ASP A 233 2.01 22.24 -20.34
CA ASP A 233 1.10 21.28 -21.02
C ASP A 233 1.45 21.21 -22.53
N PRO A 234 1.12 20.17 -23.36
CA PRO A 234 -0.20 19.49 -23.38
C PRO A 234 -0.27 18.02 -23.90
N ALA A 235 -1.39 17.34 -23.66
CA ALA A 235 -2.27 16.76 -24.71
C ALA A 235 -3.47 15.99 -24.11
N GLU A 236 -4.66 16.27 -24.64
CA GLU A 236 -5.99 15.85 -24.20
C GLU A 236 -6.45 14.52 -24.86
N PRO A 237 -7.17 13.63 -24.14
CA PRO A 237 -7.99 12.59 -24.76
C PRO A 237 -9.50 12.76 -24.50
N THR A 238 -10.29 12.53 -25.55
CA THR A 238 -11.76 12.60 -25.64
C THR A 238 -12.48 11.52 -24.77
N PRO A 239 -13.69 11.76 -24.21
CA PRO A 239 -14.14 11.11 -22.97
C PRO A 239 -15.14 9.95 -23.16
N PRO A 240 -15.19 9.02 -22.19
CA PRO A 240 -16.41 8.28 -21.85
C PRO A 240 -16.69 8.29 -20.32
N PRO A 241 -17.85 7.77 -19.87
CA PRO A 241 -18.85 8.47 -19.05
C PRO A 241 -18.40 8.90 -17.63
N VAL A 242 -19.07 9.95 -17.12
CA VAL A 242 -18.75 10.67 -15.87
C VAL A 242 -18.67 9.74 -14.65
N ARG A 243 -17.49 9.71 -14.04
CA ARG A 243 -17.19 9.13 -12.72
C ARG A 243 -17.34 10.24 -11.67
N PRO A 244 -18.00 10.01 -10.51
CA PRO A 244 -18.07 11.00 -9.44
C PRO A 244 -16.66 11.41 -8.99
N ALA A 245 -16.49 12.68 -8.62
CA ALA A 245 -15.19 13.29 -8.32
C ALA A 245 -14.38 12.47 -7.29
N PRO A 246 -13.03 12.44 -7.42
CA PRO A 246 -12.17 11.96 -6.35
C PRO A 246 -12.40 12.80 -5.09
N GLY A 247 -12.05 12.26 -3.92
CA GLY A 247 -12.26 12.88 -2.61
C GLY A 247 -11.76 14.32 -2.48
N LEU A 248 -12.06 14.95 -1.35
CA LEU A 248 -11.67 16.34 -1.09
C LEU A 248 -10.19 16.58 -1.36
N ASP A 249 -9.93 17.72 -2.00
CA ASP A 249 -8.60 18.24 -2.24
C ASP A 249 -7.82 18.34 -0.89
N PRO A 250 -6.51 18.00 -0.85
CA PRO A 250 -5.71 18.13 0.36
C PRO A 250 -5.71 19.54 1.00
N ASP A 251 -5.79 20.60 0.19
CA ASP A 251 -5.92 21.97 0.70
C ASP A 251 -7.31 22.23 1.28
N ALA A 252 -8.32 21.52 0.77
CA ALA A 252 -9.65 21.54 1.36
C ALA A 252 -9.68 20.79 2.70
N HIS A 253 -8.94 19.70 2.89
CA HIS A 253 -8.78 19.06 4.21
C HIS A 253 -8.18 20.03 5.23
N ARG A 254 -7.07 20.69 4.89
CA ARG A 254 -6.41 21.67 5.76
C ARG A 254 -7.34 22.83 6.12
N LYS A 255 -8.09 23.32 5.13
CA LYS A 255 -9.08 24.38 5.35
C LYS A 255 -10.21 23.93 6.28
N ILE A 256 -10.62 22.66 6.22
CA ILE A 256 -11.62 22.10 7.14
C ILE A 256 -11.04 22.00 8.55
N GLU A 257 -9.81 21.55 8.70
CA GLU A 257 -9.10 21.52 10.00
C GLU A 257 -8.95 22.93 10.59
N ASP A 258 -8.49 23.91 9.81
CA ASP A 258 -8.33 25.30 10.24
C ASP A 258 -9.66 25.92 10.69
N LEU A 259 -10.75 25.64 9.95
CA LEU A 259 -12.11 26.08 10.33
C LEU A 259 -12.62 25.36 11.58
N THR A 260 -12.22 24.11 11.79
CA THR A 260 -12.57 23.31 12.98
C THR A 260 -11.83 23.82 14.21
N GLU A 261 -10.55 24.17 14.09
CA GLU A 261 -9.74 24.73 15.19
C GLU A 261 -10.20 26.15 15.55
N ALA A 262 -10.42 27.02 14.56
CA ALA A 262 -10.95 28.37 14.79
C ALA A 262 -12.33 28.36 15.48
N ARG A 263 -13.13 27.29 15.27
CA ARG A 263 -14.36 27.04 16.03
C ARG A 263 -14.09 26.68 17.49
N LEU A 264 -13.13 25.79 17.77
CA LEU A 264 -12.82 25.39 19.16
C LEU A 264 -12.42 26.62 20.00
N GLU A 265 -11.74 27.59 19.39
CA GLU A 265 -11.42 28.88 20.01
C GLU A 265 -12.64 29.78 20.21
N ALA A 266 -13.60 29.78 19.28
CA ALA A 266 -14.83 30.59 19.39
C ALA A 266 -15.82 30.07 20.45
N LEU A 267 -15.67 28.83 20.92
CA LEU A 267 -16.50 28.24 21.98
C LEU A 267 -16.13 28.69 23.40
N ASP A 268 -15.07 29.50 23.57
CA ASP A 268 -14.60 30.00 24.88
C ASP A 268 -15.25 31.34 25.31
N ASP A 269 -16.24 31.84 24.56
CA ASP A 269 -16.99 33.06 24.92
C ASP A 269 -18.31 32.73 25.68
N GLU A 270 -18.35 33.12 26.96
CA GLU A 270 -19.52 33.02 27.82
C GLU A 270 -20.64 33.98 27.36
N ASN A 271 -21.57 33.48 26.52
CA ASN A 271 -23.02 33.82 26.45
C ASN A 271 -23.58 34.06 25.02
N PRO A 272 -24.21 33.06 24.37
CA PRO A 272 -24.65 33.18 22.98
C PRO A 272 -26.19 33.13 22.79
N GLY A 273 -26.99 33.91 23.54
CA GLY A 273 -28.43 34.03 23.23
C GLY A 273 -29.17 32.67 23.14
N SER A 274 -30.09 32.50 22.18
CA SER A 274 -30.97 31.33 22.04
C SER A 274 -30.39 30.15 21.24
N CYS A 275 -29.07 30.05 21.09
CA CYS A 275 -28.36 28.92 20.48
C CYS A 275 -27.40 28.27 21.50
N PRO A 276 -27.04 26.99 21.36
CA PRO A 276 -27.46 26.04 20.33
C PRO A 276 -28.90 25.55 20.48
N ILE A 277 -29.55 25.16 19.38
CA ILE A 277 -30.87 24.51 19.38
C ILE A 277 -30.68 23.02 19.10
N GLU A 278 -31.07 22.18 20.06
CA GLU A 278 -31.15 20.73 19.87
C GLU A 278 -32.53 20.36 19.33
N ILE A 279 -32.56 19.69 18.19
CA ILE A 279 -33.81 19.24 17.56
C ILE A 279 -34.24 17.93 18.21
N PRO A 280 -35.50 17.81 18.69
CA PRO A 280 -35.99 16.58 19.27
C PRO A 280 -35.83 15.38 18.31
N PRO A 281 -35.19 14.28 18.75
CA PRO A 281 -34.91 13.15 17.86
C PRO A 281 -36.15 12.56 17.21
N GLU A 282 -37.31 12.58 17.87
CA GLU A 282 -38.58 12.08 17.35
C GLU A 282 -39.05 12.75 16.04
N TRP A 283 -38.48 13.90 15.66
CA TRP A 283 -38.84 14.61 14.44
C TRP A 283 -37.99 14.23 13.23
N ILE A 284 -36.78 13.72 13.45
CA ILE A 284 -35.75 13.61 12.41
C ILE A 284 -34.99 12.27 12.43
N MET A 285 -35.13 11.49 13.50
CA MET A 285 -34.52 10.18 13.62
C MET A 285 -35.12 9.25 12.58
N THR A 286 -34.25 8.56 11.85
CA THR A 286 -34.64 7.57 10.86
C THR A 286 -33.63 6.42 10.87
N THR A 287 -34.02 5.29 10.29
CA THR A 287 -33.15 4.13 10.14
C THR A 287 -32.69 4.01 8.71
N ALA A 288 -31.47 3.52 8.53
CA ALA A 288 -30.92 3.22 7.22
C ALA A 288 -30.05 1.96 7.27
N GLU A 289 -29.80 1.40 6.11
CA GLU A 289 -28.96 0.22 5.93
C GLU A 289 -27.91 0.51 4.86
N THR A 290 -26.71 -0.04 5.04
CA THR A 290 -25.64 0.08 4.04
C THR A 290 -24.63 -1.05 4.20
N TYR A 291 -23.65 -1.10 3.29
CA TYR A 291 -22.45 -1.91 3.44
C TYR A 291 -21.21 -1.03 3.53
N ALA A 292 -20.21 -1.51 4.27
CA ALA A 292 -18.85 -0.99 4.21
C ALA A 292 -17.86 -2.12 3.93
N ALA A 293 -16.83 -1.85 3.14
CA ALA A 293 -15.76 -2.78 2.85
C ALA A 293 -14.42 -2.04 2.79
N GLY A 294 -13.34 -2.69 3.18
CA GLY A 294 -12.04 -2.03 3.26
C GLY A 294 -10.89 -2.96 3.57
N TYR A 295 -9.80 -2.37 4.06
CA TYR A 295 -8.61 -3.08 4.50
C TYR A 295 -8.12 -2.50 5.82
N ALA A 296 -7.60 -3.36 6.69
CA ALA A 296 -6.89 -2.98 7.91
C ALA A 296 -5.50 -3.61 7.92
N ASN A 297 -4.50 -2.78 8.19
CA ASN A 297 -3.11 -3.21 8.28
C ASN A 297 -2.88 -4.00 9.56
N ALA A 298 -1.98 -4.97 9.48
CA ALA A 298 -1.30 -5.59 10.60
C ALA A 298 0.17 -5.21 10.50
N VAL A 299 0.55 -4.08 11.11
CA VAL A 299 1.86 -3.43 10.88
C VAL A 299 3.04 -4.36 11.12
N LYS A 300 3.00 -5.15 12.20
CA LYS A 300 4.08 -6.09 12.54
C LYS A 300 4.20 -7.27 11.58
N LEU A 301 3.16 -7.53 10.79
CA LEU A 301 3.10 -8.58 9.79
C LEU A 301 3.36 -8.05 8.37
N ASP A 302 3.60 -6.74 8.23
CA ASP A 302 3.80 -6.05 6.95
C ASP A 302 2.75 -6.42 5.89
N GLY A 303 1.48 -6.43 6.31
CA GLY A 303 0.37 -6.81 5.44
C GLY A 303 -0.94 -6.17 5.86
N ALA A 304 -2.00 -6.45 5.09
CA ALA A 304 -3.35 -6.00 5.38
C ALA A 304 -4.36 -7.15 5.24
N ALA A 305 -5.34 -7.19 6.14
CA ALA A 305 -6.51 -8.03 6.02
C ALA A 305 -7.63 -7.25 5.34
N ALA A 306 -8.38 -7.91 4.45
CA ALA A 306 -9.66 -7.38 3.99
C ALA A 306 -10.64 -7.28 5.17
N LEU A 307 -11.51 -6.28 5.12
CA LEU A 307 -12.62 -6.11 6.05
C LEU A 307 -13.93 -6.06 5.26
N GLY A 308 -14.86 -6.94 5.61
CA GLY A 308 -16.19 -6.96 5.02
C GLY A 308 -16.29 -7.76 3.70
N PRO A 309 -17.36 -7.54 2.91
CA PRO A 309 -18.34 -6.47 3.06
C PRO A 309 -19.21 -6.62 4.32
N ALA A 310 -19.16 -5.64 5.20
CA ALA A 310 -19.90 -5.61 6.45
C ALA A 310 -21.24 -4.93 6.26
N PHE A 311 -22.33 -5.65 6.52
CA PHE A 311 -23.67 -5.07 6.56
C PHE A 311 -23.82 -4.24 7.84
N MET A 312 -24.42 -3.07 7.70
CA MET A 312 -24.56 -2.10 8.78
C MET A 312 -26.00 -1.61 8.90
N LYS A 313 -26.51 -1.62 10.13
CA LYS A 313 -27.76 -0.98 10.53
C LYS A 313 -27.42 0.37 11.14
N VAL A 314 -28.01 1.43 10.60
CA VAL A 314 -27.71 2.81 10.95
C VAL A 314 -28.96 3.44 11.55
N VAL A 315 -28.81 4.10 12.70
CA VAL A 315 -29.83 5.00 13.26
C VAL A 315 -29.31 6.43 13.12
N LEU A 316 -29.89 7.16 12.17
CA LEU A 316 -29.49 8.52 11.85
C LEU A 316 -30.13 9.50 12.84
N ASN A 317 -29.43 10.62 13.07
CA ASN A 317 -29.95 11.78 13.81
C ASN A 317 -30.41 11.45 15.23
N LYS A 318 -29.66 10.59 15.93
CA LYS A 318 -29.85 10.32 17.37
C LYS A 318 -29.75 11.58 18.21
N ARG A 319 -28.87 12.49 17.80
CA ARG A 319 -28.77 13.85 18.31
C ARG A 319 -28.51 14.78 17.15
N TYR A 320 -29.17 15.92 17.12
CA TYR A 320 -28.98 16.93 16.08
C TYR A 320 -29.00 18.30 16.72
N ILE A 321 -27.90 19.01 16.59
CA ILE A 321 -27.73 20.34 17.16
C ILE A 321 -27.48 21.29 16.02
N ASN A 322 -28.34 22.29 15.89
CA ASN A 322 -28.11 23.43 15.02
C ASN A 322 -27.65 24.60 15.87
N ASP A 323 -26.41 25.02 15.66
CA ASP A 323 -25.85 26.20 16.28
C ASP A 323 -25.67 27.29 15.24
N SER A 324 -26.68 28.15 15.13
CA SER A 324 -26.63 29.28 14.20
C SER A 324 -25.65 30.38 14.65
N CYS A 325 -25.29 30.42 15.94
CA CYS A 325 -24.28 31.35 16.46
C CYS A 325 -22.87 30.94 16.03
N ALA A 326 -22.57 29.64 16.07
CA ALA A 326 -21.30 29.10 15.56
C ALA A 326 -21.33 28.84 14.05
N SER A 327 -22.51 28.95 13.40
CA SER A 327 -22.74 28.52 12.02
C SER A 327 -22.34 27.06 11.78
N THR A 328 -22.86 26.17 12.63
CA THR A 328 -22.55 24.75 12.55
C THR A 328 -23.73 23.84 12.82
N VAL A 329 -23.64 22.63 12.29
CA VAL A 329 -24.54 21.52 12.62
C VAL A 329 -23.73 20.35 13.15
N ASP A 330 -24.11 19.84 14.31
CA ASP A 330 -23.54 18.62 14.90
C ASP A 330 -24.59 17.52 14.91
N VAL A 331 -24.27 16.39 14.26
CA VAL A 331 -25.15 15.23 14.17
C VAL A 331 -24.46 14.03 14.81
N THR A 332 -25.18 13.35 15.70
CA THR A 332 -24.78 12.03 16.20
C THR A 332 -25.69 10.98 15.60
N SER A 333 -25.10 9.95 15.02
CA SER A 333 -25.79 8.74 14.53
C SER A 333 -25.15 7.51 15.16
N GLU A 334 -25.87 6.39 15.14
CA GLU A 334 -25.41 5.11 15.68
C GLU A 334 -25.35 4.05 14.58
N VAL A 335 -24.35 3.17 14.65
CA VAL A 335 -24.14 2.09 13.68
C VAL A 335 -23.93 0.76 14.41
N GLU A 336 -24.60 -0.27 13.94
CA GLU A 336 -24.36 -1.64 14.34
C GLU A 336 -23.97 -2.49 13.14
N PHE A 337 -22.89 -3.26 13.27
CA PHE A 337 -22.58 -4.32 12.31
C PHE A 337 -23.56 -5.46 12.51
N GLU A 338 -23.95 -6.12 11.42
CA GLU A 338 -24.76 -7.33 11.51
C GLU A 338 -24.26 -8.38 10.54
N TYR A 339 -23.97 -9.56 11.09
CA TYR A 339 -23.62 -10.74 10.31
C TYR A 339 -24.18 -11.96 11.02
N GLU A 340 -25.07 -12.69 10.33
CA GLU A 340 -25.73 -13.89 10.85
C GLU A 340 -26.38 -13.67 12.23
N GLY A 341 -27.02 -12.51 12.43
CA GLY A 341 -27.68 -12.16 13.69
C GLY A 341 -26.73 -11.79 14.84
N LYS A 342 -25.44 -11.60 14.57
CA LYS A 342 -24.45 -11.15 15.56
C LYS A 342 -23.93 -9.76 15.23
N ARG A 343 -23.58 -9.00 16.27
CA ARG A 343 -22.94 -7.68 16.18
C ARG A 343 -21.46 -7.82 15.85
N GLN A 344 -21.15 -8.13 14.60
CA GLN A 344 -19.78 -8.39 14.15
C GLN A 344 -19.65 -8.16 12.64
N LEU A 345 -18.41 -8.02 12.17
CA LEU A 345 -18.10 -8.14 10.76
C LEU A 345 -18.13 -9.62 10.33
N PRO A 346 -18.33 -9.90 9.02
CA PRO A 346 -18.11 -11.23 8.48
C PRO A 346 -16.70 -11.74 8.83
N PRO A 347 -16.55 -13.03 9.19
CA PRO A 347 -15.24 -13.64 9.34
C PRO A 347 -14.40 -13.47 8.09
N THR A 348 -13.14 -13.07 8.26
CA THR A 348 -12.22 -12.86 7.16
C THR A 348 -10.96 -13.67 7.37
N LYS A 349 -10.62 -14.51 6.39
CA LYS A 349 -9.37 -15.25 6.36
C LYS A 349 -8.25 -14.35 5.84
N ALA A 350 -7.16 -14.26 6.59
CA ALA A 350 -6.00 -13.46 6.24
C ALA A 350 -4.73 -14.31 6.34
N THR A 351 -3.83 -14.13 5.38
CA THR A 351 -2.55 -14.82 5.30
C THR A 351 -1.43 -13.80 5.39
N PHE A 352 -0.46 -14.08 6.27
CA PHE A 352 0.68 -13.22 6.54
C PHE A 352 1.95 -14.05 6.69
N LEU A 353 3.11 -13.40 6.65
CA LEU A 353 4.37 -13.97 7.08
C LEU A 353 4.64 -13.56 8.53
N SER A 354 4.30 -14.41 9.48
CA SER A 354 4.70 -14.21 10.88
C SER A 354 6.22 -14.16 10.98
N TYR A 355 6.73 -13.12 11.63
CA TYR A 355 8.17 -12.82 11.75
C TYR A 355 8.91 -12.70 10.40
N GLY A 356 8.19 -12.47 9.30
CA GLY A 356 8.76 -12.26 7.97
C GLY A 356 9.14 -13.53 7.20
N PHE A 357 8.92 -14.74 7.75
CA PHE A 357 9.29 -15.98 7.06
C PHE A 357 8.34 -17.15 7.28
N MET A 358 7.42 -17.10 8.25
CA MET A 358 6.50 -18.19 8.54
C MET A 358 5.12 -17.89 7.95
N PRO A 359 4.72 -18.52 6.83
CA PRO A 359 3.34 -18.48 6.38
C PRO A 359 2.37 -18.84 7.50
N THR A 360 1.54 -17.87 7.88
CA THR A 360 0.51 -18.03 8.87
C THR A 360 -0.80 -17.56 8.32
N THR A 361 -1.81 -18.41 8.41
CA THR A 361 -3.16 -18.07 8.01
C THR A 361 -4.04 -18.10 9.24
N ALA A 362 -4.97 -17.16 9.38
CA ALA A 362 -5.94 -17.16 10.46
C ALA A 362 -7.27 -16.59 9.96
N THR A 363 -8.38 -17.08 10.52
CA THR A 363 -9.68 -16.43 10.38
C THR A 363 -9.88 -15.45 11.52
N MET A 364 -10.12 -14.19 11.17
CA MET A 364 -10.37 -13.09 12.09
C MET A 364 -11.85 -12.73 12.10
N VAL A 365 -12.39 -12.47 13.28
CA VAL A 365 -13.69 -11.83 13.47
C VAL A 365 -13.52 -10.60 14.35
N LEU A 366 -14.04 -9.46 13.90
CA LEU A 366 -14.16 -8.24 14.67
C LEU A 366 -15.57 -8.17 15.24
N GLU A 367 -15.69 -8.42 16.54
CA GLU A 367 -16.95 -8.34 17.30
C GLU A 367 -17.14 -6.91 17.79
N GLN A 368 -18.29 -6.31 17.52
CA GLN A 368 -18.66 -5.03 18.10
C GLN A 368 -19.19 -5.26 19.51
N VAL A 369 -18.50 -4.67 20.49
CA VAL A 369 -18.76 -4.88 21.91
C VAL A 369 -19.13 -3.57 22.58
N GLY A 370 -20.00 -3.63 23.59
CA GLY A 370 -20.49 -2.42 24.25
C GLY A 370 -21.57 -1.69 23.43
N PRO A 371 -21.65 -0.35 23.52
CA PRO A 371 -22.65 0.45 22.79
C PRO A 371 -22.55 0.30 21.26
N PRO A 372 -23.56 0.75 20.50
CA PRO A 372 -23.41 0.98 19.07
C PRO A 372 -22.22 1.89 18.75
N ALA A 373 -21.66 1.73 17.55
CA ALA A 373 -20.62 2.62 17.08
C ALA A 373 -21.24 4.00 16.86
N VAL A 374 -20.52 5.05 17.23
CA VAL A 374 -21.03 6.41 17.17
C VAL A 374 -20.41 7.10 15.96
N VAL A 375 -21.26 7.72 15.14
CA VAL A 375 -20.86 8.60 14.05
C VAL A 375 -21.15 10.03 14.49
N GLN A 376 -20.12 10.82 14.68
CA GLN A 376 -20.23 12.24 14.97
C GLN A 376 -19.88 13.01 13.71
N THR A 377 -20.86 13.68 13.13
CA THR A 377 -20.67 14.55 11.97
C THR A 377 -20.74 15.99 12.41
N HIS A 378 -19.73 16.75 12.03
CA HIS A 378 -19.62 18.17 12.24
C HIS A 378 -19.66 18.88 10.89
N THR A 379 -20.55 19.85 10.72
CA THR A 379 -20.73 20.60 9.47
C THR A 379 -20.59 22.09 9.73
N VAL A 380 -19.82 22.78 8.88
CA VAL A 380 -19.70 24.25 8.90
C VAL A 380 -20.64 24.87 7.87
N THR A 381 -21.58 25.71 8.31
CA THR A 381 -22.71 26.18 7.48
C THR A 381 -22.60 27.62 6.98
N ASN A 382 -21.56 28.37 7.36
CA ASN A 382 -21.33 29.75 6.86
C ASN A 382 -20.56 29.80 5.53
N THR A 383 -20.31 28.66 4.90
CA THR A 383 -19.65 28.58 3.60
C THR A 383 -20.61 28.02 2.55
N PRO A 384 -20.49 28.41 1.26
CA PRO A 384 -21.35 27.89 0.20
C PRO A 384 -21.24 26.38 0.00
N THR A 385 -20.13 25.76 0.41
CA THR A 385 -19.83 24.35 0.15
C THR A 385 -20.25 23.40 1.26
N TYR A 386 -20.50 23.91 2.47
CA TYR A 386 -20.86 23.12 3.65
C TYR A 386 -19.87 21.96 3.90
N PRO A 387 -18.60 22.25 4.24
CA PRO A 387 -17.66 21.18 4.56
C PRO A 387 -18.11 20.44 5.83
N GLU A 388 -17.83 19.15 5.82
CA GLU A 388 -18.19 18.21 6.88
C GLU A 388 -17.00 17.33 7.26
N GLU A 389 -16.85 17.09 8.56
CA GLU A 389 -16.00 16.03 9.08
C GLU A 389 -16.87 15.04 9.84
N SER A 390 -16.68 13.75 9.59
CA SER A 390 -17.34 12.68 10.32
C SER A 390 -16.32 11.79 11.02
N THR A 391 -16.48 11.61 12.32
CA THR A 391 -15.70 10.67 13.13
C THR A 391 -16.57 9.49 13.53
N VAL A 392 -16.16 8.28 13.14
CA VAL A 392 -16.79 7.01 13.49
C VAL A 392 -15.95 6.35 14.58
N THR A 393 -16.56 6.07 15.72
CA THR A 393 -15.91 5.42 16.86
C THR A 393 -16.61 4.11 17.19
N ALA A 394 -15.89 2.99 17.13
CA ALA A 394 -16.42 1.67 17.43
C ALA A 394 -15.54 0.94 18.46
N GLN A 395 -16.18 0.28 19.42
CA GLN A 395 -15.51 -0.62 20.36
C GLN A 395 -15.51 -2.05 19.81
N LEU A 396 -14.33 -2.58 19.53
CA LEU A 396 -14.14 -3.87 18.89
C LEU A 396 -13.37 -4.85 19.79
N SER A 397 -13.71 -6.13 19.68
CA SER A 397 -12.92 -7.26 20.18
C SER A 397 -12.52 -8.14 19.00
N MET A 398 -11.24 -8.40 18.83
CA MET A 398 -10.74 -9.25 17.76
C MET A 398 -10.59 -10.68 18.26
N ARG A 399 -11.20 -11.64 17.57
CA ARG A 399 -11.07 -13.08 17.84
C ARG A 399 -10.40 -13.77 16.65
N LEU A 400 -9.49 -14.70 16.95
CA LEU A 400 -8.78 -15.50 15.95
C LEU A 400 -9.14 -16.98 16.12
N TYR A 401 -9.29 -17.69 15.01
CA TYR A 401 -9.50 -19.13 14.96
C TYR A 401 -9.09 -19.66 13.57
N ASP A 402 -9.15 -20.99 13.38
CA ASP A 402 -8.69 -21.68 12.17
C ASP A 402 -7.28 -21.22 11.76
N VAL A 403 -6.38 -21.24 12.74
CA VAL A 403 -4.99 -20.81 12.55
C VAL A 403 -4.19 -21.94 11.94
N GLU A 404 -3.41 -21.63 10.92
CA GLU A 404 -2.48 -22.55 10.25
C GLU A 404 -1.08 -21.92 10.25
N VAL A 405 -0.07 -22.69 10.60
CA VAL A 405 1.35 -22.30 10.52
C VAL A 405 2.02 -23.26 9.55
N ASN A 406 2.55 -22.74 8.43
CA ASN A 406 3.12 -23.54 7.35
C ASN A 406 2.15 -24.64 6.85
N GLY A 407 0.86 -24.31 6.78
CA GLY A 407 -0.21 -25.24 6.39
C GLY A 407 -0.59 -26.28 7.45
N VAL A 408 0.04 -26.27 8.63
CA VAL A 408 -0.31 -27.15 9.75
C VAL A 408 -1.28 -26.44 10.68
N PRO A 409 -2.46 -27.00 10.98
CA PRO A 409 -3.39 -26.41 11.92
C PRO A 409 -2.77 -26.26 13.32
N LEU A 410 -2.92 -25.07 13.88
CA LEU A 410 -2.54 -24.73 15.25
C LEU A 410 -3.82 -24.48 16.05
N ASP A 411 -4.07 -25.34 17.05
CA ASP A 411 -5.24 -25.20 17.90
C ASP A 411 -5.05 -24.06 18.92
N VAL A 412 -5.68 -22.92 18.62
CA VAL A 412 -5.68 -21.73 19.48
C VAL A 412 -6.82 -21.72 20.50
N GLY A 413 -7.66 -22.76 20.51
CA GLY A 413 -8.82 -22.85 21.39
C GLY A 413 -9.93 -21.85 21.07
N PRO A 414 -11.08 -21.94 21.78
CA PRO A 414 -12.26 -21.13 21.48
C PRO A 414 -12.16 -19.67 21.93
N ASN A 415 -11.16 -19.33 22.74
CA ASN A 415 -11.08 -18.08 23.46
C ASN A 415 -9.96 -17.14 23.00
N CYS A 416 -9.20 -17.48 21.95
CA CYS A 416 -8.10 -16.65 21.47
C CYS A 416 -8.60 -15.30 20.94
N ARG A 417 -8.42 -14.23 21.73
CA ARG A 417 -8.93 -12.89 21.44
C ARG A 417 -8.09 -11.80 22.09
N THR A 418 -8.31 -10.55 21.67
CA THR A 418 -7.77 -9.37 22.36
C THR A 418 -8.15 -9.35 23.84
N GLU A 419 -7.21 -9.02 24.72
CA GLU A 419 -7.39 -9.10 26.17
C GLU A 419 -8.47 -8.15 26.71
N ARG A 420 -8.73 -7.09 25.97
CA ARG A 420 -9.73 -6.05 26.23
C ARG A 420 -10.24 -5.52 24.89
N PRO A 421 -11.45 -4.92 24.88
CA PRO A 421 -11.89 -4.15 23.72
C PRO A 421 -10.92 -3.02 23.37
N PHE A 422 -10.86 -2.69 22.09
CA PHE A 422 -10.11 -1.57 21.58
C PHE A 422 -10.97 -0.68 20.69
N GLU A 423 -10.58 0.58 20.63
CA GLU A 423 -11.29 1.57 19.84
C GLU A 423 -10.75 1.57 18.41
N GLN A 424 -11.67 1.50 17.44
CA GLN A 424 -11.42 1.87 16.07
C GLN A 424 -12.04 3.25 15.83
N VAL A 425 -11.18 4.22 15.53
CA VAL A 425 -11.60 5.54 15.11
C VAL A 425 -11.35 5.67 13.61
N LEU A 426 -12.35 6.05 12.85
CA LEU A 426 -12.22 6.39 11.43
C LEU A 426 -12.76 7.80 11.19
N ARG A 427 -12.08 8.56 10.34
CA ARG A 427 -12.47 9.91 9.93
C ARG A 427 -12.78 9.94 8.44
N GLY A 428 -13.82 10.68 8.08
CA GLY A 428 -14.20 10.97 6.71
C GLY A 428 -14.40 12.46 6.56
N TYR A 429 -13.92 13.01 5.46
CA TYR A 429 -14.05 14.42 5.13
C TYR A 429 -14.93 14.57 3.91
N GLY A 430 -15.87 15.50 3.98
CA GLY A 430 -16.90 15.71 2.98
C GLY A 430 -17.22 17.19 2.77
N GLN A 431 -18.01 17.44 1.74
CA GLN A 431 -18.71 18.72 1.56
C GLN A 431 -20.09 18.42 1.00
N SER A 432 -21.14 19.10 1.46
CA SER A 432 -22.51 18.83 1.03
C SER A 432 -22.85 19.47 -0.33
N TYR A 433 -22.15 20.53 -0.76
CA TYR A 433 -22.51 21.26 -1.99
C TYR A 433 -21.32 21.72 -2.86
N PRO A 434 -21.14 21.17 -4.08
CA PRO A 434 -21.72 19.91 -4.55
C PRO A 434 -21.19 18.74 -3.70
N PRO A 435 -21.96 17.65 -3.53
CA PRO A 435 -21.53 16.50 -2.75
C PRO A 435 -20.18 15.94 -3.21
N ALA A 436 -19.21 15.87 -2.30
CA ALA A 436 -17.91 15.26 -2.54
C ALA A 436 -17.30 14.71 -1.24
N GLY A 437 -16.37 13.77 -1.38
CA GLY A 437 -15.73 13.11 -0.22
C GLY A 437 -16.65 12.10 0.47
N TYR A 438 -16.49 11.98 1.79
CA TYR A 438 -17.34 11.18 2.65
C TYR A 438 -18.47 12.03 3.22
N LEU A 439 -19.70 11.63 2.96
CA LEU A 439 -20.88 12.08 3.69
C LEU A 439 -21.61 10.85 4.21
N VAL A 440 -22.15 10.92 5.43
CA VAL A 440 -22.87 9.78 6.04
C VAL A 440 -23.94 9.24 5.10
N ALA A 441 -24.68 10.12 4.41
CA ALA A 441 -25.76 9.76 3.50
C ALA A 441 -25.28 9.12 2.17
N THR A 442 -24.26 9.68 1.52
CA THR A 442 -23.80 9.22 0.20
C THR A 442 -22.65 8.22 0.27
N GLY A 443 -22.12 7.96 1.46
CA GLY A 443 -20.95 7.13 1.65
C GLY A 443 -19.66 7.83 1.23
N GLY A 444 -18.62 7.04 0.99
CA GLY A 444 -17.28 7.51 0.68
C GLY A 444 -16.21 6.82 1.54
N ASN A 445 -15.01 7.38 1.56
CA ASN A 445 -13.88 6.79 2.26
C ASN A 445 -13.74 7.32 3.68
N LEU A 446 -13.50 6.38 4.59
CA LEU A 446 -13.19 6.58 6.00
C LEU A 446 -11.80 6.02 6.26
N THR A 447 -10.97 6.75 6.98
CA THR A 447 -9.58 6.35 7.28
C THR A 447 -9.24 6.57 8.73
N GLY A 448 -8.37 5.75 9.30
CA GLY A 448 -7.93 5.95 10.67
C GLY A 448 -6.97 4.88 11.13
N TYR A 449 -6.66 4.89 12.43
CA TYR A 449 -5.70 3.98 13.03
C TYR A 449 -6.33 3.32 14.25
N ALA A 450 -6.00 2.04 14.46
CA ALA A 450 -6.34 1.32 15.68
C ALA A 450 -5.08 0.93 16.45
N HIS A 451 -5.23 0.92 17.78
CA HIS A 451 -4.28 0.31 18.69
C HIS A 451 -4.80 -1.09 19.07
N ILE A 452 -4.15 -2.14 18.58
CA ILE A 452 -4.54 -3.52 18.88
C ILE A 452 -3.86 -3.94 20.19
N PRO A 453 -4.61 -4.27 21.26
CA PRO A 453 -4.04 -4.67 22.54
C PRO A 453 -3.50 -6.10 22.50
N PRO A 454 -2.79 -6.55 23.55
CA PRO A 454 -2.36 -7.94 23.71
C PRO A 454 -3.50 -8.96 23.53
N PHE A 455 -3.13 -10.19 23.22
CA PHE A 455 -4.05 -11.33 23.14
C PHE A 455 -4.07 -12.12 24.45
N LYS A 456 -5.20 -12.78 24.71
CA LYS A 456 -5.37 -13.72 25.81
C LYS A 456 -6.20 -14.94 25.41
N GLY A 457 -6.02 -16.03 26.16
CA GLY A 457 -6.83 -17.24 26.02
C GLY A 457 -6.54 -18.04 24.74
N CYS A 458 -5.34 -17.89 24.19
CA CYS A 458 -4.86 -18.60 23.01
C CYS A 458 -4.12 -19.88 23.41
N GLY A 459 -4.51 -20.99 22.81
CA GLY A 459 -3.94 -22.34 23.03
C GLY A 459 -4.84 -23.25 23.86
N VAL A 460 -4.69 -24.56 23.66
CA VAL A 460 -5.45 -25.60 24.38
C VAL A 460 -4.60 -26.42 25.37
N GLY A 461 -3.28 -26.28 25.32
CA GLY A 461 -2.34 -26.98 26.21
C GLY A 461 -1.20 -26.10 26.68
N GLU A 462 -0.57 -25.38 25.75
CA GLU A 462 0.41 -24.33 26.05
C GLU A 462 -0.20 -22.93 25.90
N ASN A 463 0.45 -21.95 26.54
CA ASN A 463 0.02 -20.56 26.46
C ASN A 463 0.59 -19.91 25.18
N LEU A 464 -0.28 -19.65 24.20
CA LEU A 464 0.06 -19.00 22.94
C LEU A 464 -0.19 -17.48 22.94
N ASP A 465 -0.65 -16.89 24.06
CA ASP A 465 -0.89 -15.45 24.18
C ASP A 465 0.31 -14.59 23.75
N PRO A 466 1.56 -14.90 24.16
CA PRO A 466 2.71 -14.11 23.75
C PRO A 466 2.96 -14.14 22.25
N LEU A 467 2.63 -15.25 21.56
CA LEU A 467 2.83 -15.41 20.12
C LEU A 467 1.91 -14.49 19.31
N PHE A 468 0.63 -14.42 19.65
CA PHE A 468 -0.30 -13.54 18.95
C PHE A 468 -0.09 -12.06 19.35
N THR A 469 0.29 -11.83 20.61
CA THR A 469 0.64 -10.49 21.08
C THR A 469 1.89 -9.94 20.38
N SER A 470 2.93 -10.75 20.22
CA SER A 470 4.14 -10.33 19.52
C SER A 470 3.85 -10.10 18.04
N ALA A 471 3.01 -10.92 17.40
CA ALA A 471 2.73 -10.87 15.97
C ALA A 471 1.77 -9.75 15.55
N ILE A 472 0.71 -9.48 16.31
CA ILE A 472 -0.40 -8.63 15.83
C ILE A 472 -0.56 -7.34 16.65
N SER A 473 -0.37 -7.41 17.97
CA SER A 473 -0.66 -6.26 18.84
C SER A 473 0.26 -5.07 18.56
N SER A 474 -0.28 -3.86 18.66
CA SER A 474 0.44 -2.61 18.48
C SER A 474 1.54 -2.41 19.51
N VAL A 475 2.59 -1.66 19.16
CA VAL A 475 3.70 -1.37 20.08
C VAL A 475 3.33 -0.25 21.04
N GLY A 476 3.49 -0.49 22.35
CA GLY A 476 3.27 0.51 23.38
C GLY A 476 1.81 0.97 23.45
N ARG A 477 1.55 2.27 23.27
CA ARG A 477 0.20 2.85 23.19
C ARG A 477 -0.12 3.45 21.83
N LYS A 478 0.74 3.23 20.83
CA LYS A 478 0.59 3.83 19.50
C LYS A 478 -0.55 3.13 18.74
N ALA A 479 -1.43 3.90 18.13
CA ALA A 479 -2.35 3.41 17.11
C ALA A 479 -1.58 3.41 15.78
N ASP A 480 -1.08 2.25 15.37
CA ASP A 480 -0.23 2.07 14.18
C ASP A 480 -0.93 1.28 13.07
N ASN A 481 -1.99 0.53 13.39
CA ASN A 481 -2.73 -0.25 12.40
C ASN A 481 -3.71 0.63 11.63
N TYR A 482 -3.25 1.12 10.48
CA TYR A 482 -4.06 1.90 9.55
C TYR A 482 -5.23 1.08 9.01
N THR A 483 -6.39 1.71 8.90
CA THR A 483 -7.61 1.13 8.35
C THR A 483 -8.23 2.11 7.37
N LYS A 484 -8.63 1.61 6.20
CA LYS A 484 -9.39 2.36 5.19
C LYS A 484 -10.64 1.57 4.84
N MET A 485 -11.80 2.18 5.08
CA MET A 485 -13.11 1.62 4.79
C MET A 485 -13.81 2.50 3.75
N THR A 486 -14.49 1.88 2.80
CA THR A 486 -15.39 2.57 1.88
C THR A 486 -16.82 2.20 2.27
N GLN A 487 -17.64 3.20 2.57
CA GLN A 487 -19.08 3.04 2.82
C GLN A 487 -19.85 3.26 1.52
N ALA A 488 -20.85 2.43 1.24
CA ALA A 488 -21.82 2.69 0.18
C ALA A 488 -22.85 3.77 0.61
N PRO A 489 -23.58 4.38 -0.36
CA PRO A 489 -24.75 5.19 -0.04
C PRO A 489 -25.73 4.45 0.87
N LEU A 490 -26.43 5.21 1.71
CA LEU A 490 -27.44 4.65 2.62
C LEU A 490 -28.73 4.31 1.87
N CYS A 491 -29.25 3.10 2.08
CA CYS A 491 -30.65 2.81 1.83
C CYS A 491 -31.47 3.27 3.04
N VAL A 492 -32.14 4.42 2.92
CA VAL A 492 -32.89 5.04 4.02
C VAL A 492 -34.32 4.51 4.05
N ALA A 493 -34.81 4.12 5.23
CA ALA A 493 -36.12 3.48 5.40
C ALA A 493 -37.31 4.37 4.97
N THR A 494 -37.13 5.70 4.97
CA THR A 494 -38.15 6.65 4.48
C THR A 494 -38.22 6.76 2.96
N ASN A 495 -37.27 6.15 2.23
CA ASN A 495 -37.25 6.11 0.78
C ASN A 495 -36.83 4.72 0.25
N PRO A 496 -37.62 3.67 0.52
CA PRO A 496 -37.26 2.29 0.21
C PRO A 496 -37.21 2.00 -1.30
N ASP A 497 -37.89 2.79 -2.13
CA ASP A 497 -37.89 2.68 -3.59
C ASP A 497 -36.79 3.57 -4.25
N GLY A 498 -35.92 4.16 -3.42
CA GLY A 498 -34.84 5.03 -3.88
C GLY A 498 -33.74 4.27 -4.65
N PRO A 499 -32.91 4.98 -5.42
CA PRO A 499 -31.88 4.38 -6.26
C PRO A 499 -30.78 3.65 -5.47
N ASP A 500 -30.67 3.94 -4.17
CA ASP A 500 -29.68 3.35 -3.25
C ASP A 500 -30.23 2.17 -2.45
N CYS A 501 -31.48 1.77 -2.71
CA CYS A 501 -32.12 0.60 -2.14
C CYS A 501 -32.27 -0.51 -3.21
N PRO A 502 -31.99 -1.79 -2.87
CA PRO A 502 -31.46 -2.26 -1.59
C PRO A 502 -29.98 -1.83 -1.36
N PRO A 503 -29.47 -1.92 -0.12
CA PRO A 503 -28.08 -1.63 0.21
C PRO A 503 -27.08 -2.31 -0.75
N LYS A 504 -26.15 -1.53 -1.30
CA LYS A 504 -25.16 -2.02 -2.26
C LYS A 504 -23.82 -2.29 -1.58
N VAL A 505 -23.12 -3.32 -2.04
CA VAL A 505 -21.74 -3.60 -1.59
C VAL A 505 -20.77 -2.62 -2.26
N PRO A 506 -19.99 -1.83 -1.50
CA PRO A 506 -18.99 -0.94 -2.09
C PRO A 506 -17.77 -1.73 -2.58
N LYS A 507 -17.07 -1.19 -3.58
CA LYS A 507 -15.74 -1.69 -3.96
C LYS A 507 -14.71 -1.14 -2.96
N PRO A 508 -14.01 -1.98 -2.19
CA PRO A 508 -13.00 -1.51 -1.25
C PRO A 508 -11.83 -0.88 -2.00
N GLN A 509 -11.28 0.21 -1.45
CA GLN A 509 -10.10 0.87 -1.98
C GLN A 509 -8.88 0.50 -1.15
N LYS A 510 -7.76 0.18 -1.83
CA LYS A 510 -6.47 -0.05 -1.18
C LYS A 510 -5.89 1.26 -0.64
#